data_AF-A0A6G8PWQ9-F1
#
_entry.id   AF-A0A6G8PWQ9-F1
#
_cell.length_a   1.000
_cell.length_b   1.000
_cell.length_c   1.000
_cell.angle_alpha   90.00
_cell.angle_beta   90.00
_cell.angle_gamma   90.00
#
_symmetry.space_group_name_H-M   'P 1'
#
loop_
_entity.id
_entity.type
_entity.pdbx_description
1 polymer ?
#
loop_
_entity_poly.entity_id
_entity_poly.type
_entity_poly.pdbx_seq_one_letter_code
_entity_poly.pdbx_strand_id
1 'polypeptide(L)'
;MTHGEETTRATRALGLSEKVVYYAAAVFLLVTVAMLFVSAGASVLGVLELGPLEAALEVLDKVLLIFIFAELLRTIITVVEEREVRVEPFLVVGLIAVVRRILAVTVSIEQSLGTPDFNALLIELGVLTALILALTGALYLSRRMGPVASR
;
A
#
# COMPACT_ATOMS: atom_id res chain seq x y z
N MET A 1 -38.22 -28.04 7.19
CA MET A 1 -38.07 -26.57 7.13
C MET A 1 -36.83 -26.11 7.93
N THR A 2 -35.66 -26.76 7.79
CA THR A 2 -34.49 -26.54 8.67
C THR A 2 -33.18 -26.17 7.95
N HIS A 3 -33.19 -25.94 6.62
CA HIS A 3 -31.96 -25.67 5.86
C HIS A 3 -31.66 -24.16 5.61
N GLY A 4 -32.48 -23.24 6.13
CA GLY A 4 -32.29 -21.78 5.95
C GLY A 4 -31.49 -21.07 7.07
N GLU A 5 -31.32 -21.69 8.24
CA GLU A 5 -30.71 -21.05 9.41
C GLU A 5 -29.18 -21.19 9.46
N GLU A 6 -28.62 -22.29 8.93
CA GLU A 6 -27.16 -22.55 8.96
C GLU A 6 -26.37 -21.64 8.02
N THR A 7 -26.89 -21.40 6.81
CA THR A 7 -26.27 -20.48 5.84
C THR A 7 -26.24 -19.05 6.39
N THR A 8 -27.33 -18.61 7.02
CA THR A 8 -27.44 -17.27 7.61
C THR A 8 -26.43 -17.05 8.76
N ARG A 9 -26.18 -18.05 9.61
CA ARG A 9 -25.20 -17.95 10.72
C ARG A 9 -23.77 -17.98 10.23
N ALA A 10 -23.43 -18.85 9.28
CA ALA A 10 -22.10 -18.94 8.71
C ALA A 10 -21.72 -17.63 7.98
N THR A 11 -22.62 -17.07 7.16
CA THR A 11 -22.38 -15.79 6.47
C THR A 11 -22.28 -14.62 7.45
N ARG A 12 -23.03 -14.63 8.56
CA ARG A 12 -22.90 -13.61 9.62
C ARG A 12 -21.58 -13.70 10.37
N ALA A 13 -21.15 -14.91 10.72
CA ALA A 13 -19.89 -15.13 11.42
C ALA A 13 -18.71 -14.68 10.55
N LEU A 14 -18.71 -15.05 9.27
CA LEU A 14 -17.71 -14.62 8.29
C LEU A 14 -17.66 -13.09 8.13
N GLY A 15 -18.83 -12.45 7.97
CA GLY A 15 -18.89 -10.99 7.86
C GLY A 15 -18.49 -10.24 9.14
N LEU A 16 -18.61 -10.86 10.32
CA LEU A 16 -18.13 -10.28 11.57
C LEU A 16 -16.61 -10.39 11.67
N SER A 17 -16.04 -11.55 11.33
CA SER A 17 -14.58 -11.74 11.33
C SER A 17 -13.87 -10.83 10.34
N GLU A 18 -14.44 -10.65 9.15
CA GLU A 18 -13.91 -9.76 8.12
C GLU A 18 -13.81 -8.32 8.62
N LYS A 19 -14.89 -7.80 9.21
CA LYS A 19 -14.90 -6.44 9.79
C LYS A 19 -13.89 -6.28 10.92
N VAL A 20 -13.74 -7.30 11.77
CA VAL A 20 -12.76 -7.26 12.87
C VAL A 20 -11.35 -7.16 12.33
N VAL A 21 -10.99 -7.93 11.30
CA VAL A 21 -9.66 -7.90 10.68
C VAL A 21 -9.40 -6.53 10.05
N TYR A 22 -10.34 -5.99 9.28
CA TYR A 22 -10.16 -4.67 8.66
C TYR A 22 -10.03 -3.55 9.68
N TYR A 23 -10.86 -3.57 10.73
CA TYR A 23 -10.78 -2.57 11.80
C TYR A 23 -9.46 -2.68 12.57
N ALA A 24 -9.03 -3.89 12.91
CA ALA A 24 -7.76 -4.12 13.58
C ALA A 24 -6.57 -3.65 12.72
N ALA A 25 -6.58 -3.96 11.41
CA ALA A 25 -5.55 -3.52 10.48
C ALA A 25 -5.52 -1.99 10.35
N ALA A 26 -6.69 -1.34 10.23
CA ALA A 26 -6.79 0.12 10.17
C ALA A 26 -6.23 0.78 11.44
N VAL A 27 -6.60 0.28 12.62
CA VAL A 27 -6.08 0.79 13.91
C VAL A 27 -4.57 0.61 13.99
N PHE A 28 -4.06 -0.57 13.63
CA PHE A 28 -2.63 -0.86 13.67
C PHE A 28 -1.83 0.07 12.75
N LEU A 29 -2.30 0.28 11.51
CA LEU A 29 -1.66 1.20 10.57
C LEU A 29 -1.68 2.64 11.10
N LEU A 30 -2.79 3.08 11.70
CA LEU A 30 -2.94 4.43 12.22
C LEU A 30 -1.98 4.69 13.39
N VAL A 31 -1.85 3.72 14.31
CA VAL A 31 -0.87 3.77 15.40
C VAL A 31 0.56 3.82 14.85
N THR A 32 0.86 3.00 13.85
CA THR A 32 2.20 2.95 13.24
C THR A 32 2.55 4.27 12.55
N VAL A 33 1.61 4.86 11.80
CA VAL A 33 1.77 6.19 11.19
C VAL A 33 2.04 7.25 12.27
N ALA A 34 1.26 7.25 13.35
CA ALA A 34 1.47 8.19 14.45
C ALA A 34 2.87 8.06 15.08
N MET A 35 3.32 6.82 15.29
CA MET A 35 4.67 6.54 15.82
C MET A 35 5.77 7.05 14.87
N LEU A 36 5.62 6.82 13.56
CA LEU A 36 6.57 7.32 12.57
C LEU A 36 6.59 8.85 12.51
N PHE A 37 5.45 9.51 12.65
CA PHE A 37 5.39 10.99 12.71
C PHE A 37 6.18 11.54 13.90
N VAL A 38 6.02 10.94 15.08
CA VAL A 38 6.78 11.33 16.27
C VAL A 38 8.28 11.10 16.06
N SER A 39 8.65 9.95 15.48
CA SER A 39 10.04 9.61 15.16
C SER A 39 10.66 10.56 14.13
N ALA A 40 9.91 10.94 13.09
CA ALA A 40 10.35 11.91 12.08
C ALA A 40 10.56 13.29 12.70
N GLY A 41 9.64 13.75 13.54
CA GLY A 41 9.78 15.00 14.28
C GLY A 41 11.01 15.01 15.18
N ALA A 42 11.30 13.90 15.86
CA ALA A 42 12.50 13.76 16.68
C ALA A 42 13.80 13.86 15.84
N SER A 43 13.86 13.24 14.66
CA SER A 43 15.03 13.33 13.77
C SER A 43 15.30 14.75 13.29
N VAL A 44 14.26 15.55 13.02
CA VAL A 44 14.44 16.97 12.67
C VAL A 44 15.12 17.74 13.80
N LEU A 45 14.75 17.45 15.05
CA LEU A 45 15.35 18.09 16.23
C LEU A 45 16.79 17.61 16.49
N GLY A 46 17.13 16.38 16.08
CA GLY A 46 18.47 15.78 16.17
C GLY A 46 19.49 16.30 15.14
N VAL A 47 19.12 17.26 14.28
CA VAL A 47 20.01 17.85 13.23
C VAL A 47 21.37 18.29 13.76
N LEU A 48 21.44 18.76 15.01
CA LEU A 48 22.67 19.25 15.63
C LEU A 48 23.68 18.12 15.94
N GLU A 49 23.21 16.87 16.07
CA GLU A 49 24.04 15.71 16.41
C GLU A 49 24.47 14.92 15.17
N LEU A 50 23.57 14.75 14.19
CA LEU A 50 23.77 13.92 13.00
C LEU A 50 24.28 14.68 11.77
N GLY A 51 24.10 16.00 11.74
CA GLY A 51 24.34 16.82 10.56
C GLY A 51 23.07 17.00 9.70
N PRO A 52 22.96 18.11 8.94
CA PRO A 52 21.73 18.43 8.21
C PRO A 52 21.34 17.43 7.13
N LEU A 53 22.33 16.82 6.45
CA LEU A 53 22.08 15.88 5.35
C LEU A 53 21.57 14.54 5.88
N GLU A 54 22.26 13.94 6.85
CA GLU A 54 21.84 12.68 7.47
C GLU A 54 20.45 12.79 8.10
N ALA A 55 20.17 13.87 8.83
CA ALA A 55 18.85 14.08 9.41
C ALA A 55 17.75 14.25 8.34
N ALA A 56 18.05 14.93 7.23
CA ALA A 56 17.10 15.07 6.12
C ALA A 56 16.81 13.71 5.43
N LEU A 57 17.84 12.88 5.24
CA LEU A 57 17.70 11.53 4.68
C LEU A 57 16.89 10.61 5.61
N GLU A 58 17.11 10.68 6.92
CA GLU A 58 16.36 9.90 7.90
C GLU A 58 14.87 10.33 7.96
N VAL A 59 14.61 11.64 7.91
CA VAL A 59 13.25 12.17 7.85
C VAL A 59 12.55 11.76 6.56
N LEU A 60 13.26 11.81 5.43
CA LEU A 60 12.72 11.39 4.14
C LEU A 60 12.29 9.92 4.16
N ASP A 61 13.11 9.03 4.70
CA ASP A 61 12.77 7.60 4.86
C ASP A 61 11.49 7.42 5.69
N LYS A 62 11.40 8.10 6.84
CA LYS A 62 10.20 8.04 7.70
C LYS A 62 8.96 8.60 7.02
N VAL A 63 9.09 9.69 6.26
CA VAL A 63 7.99 10.31 5.51
C VAL A 63 7.51 9.37 4.39
N LEU A 64 8.42 8.70 3.68
CA LEU A 64 8.07 7.70 2.67
C LEU A 64 7.32 6.52 3.31
N LEU A 65 7.77 6.03 4.46
CA LEU A 65 7.10 4.97 5.21
C LEU A 65 5.70 5.40 5.69
N ILE A 66 5.56 6.63 6.20
CA ILE A 66 4.25 7.23 6.54
C ILE A 66 3.33 7.21 5.33
N PHE A 67 3.84 7.63 4.17
CA PHE A 67 3.08 7.64 2.94
C PHE A 67 2.64 6.21 2.60
N ILE A 68 3.52 5.21 2.65
CA ILE A 68 3.17 3.80 2.41
C ILE A 68 2.00 3.35 3.30
N PHE A 69 2.06 3.58 4.61
CA PHE A 69 0.98 3.17 5.51
C PHE A 69 -0.32 3.96 5.32
N ALA A 70 -0.25 5.25 5.01
CA ALA A 70 -1.42 6.04 4.68
C ALA A 70 -2.17 5.48 3.45
N GLU A 71 -1.44 4.91 2.48
CA GLU A 71 -2.06 4.26 1.33
C GLU A 71 -2.72 2.94 1.65
N LEU A 72 -2.04 2.13 2.47
CA LEU A 72 -2.61 0.86 2.91
C LEU A 72 -3.90 1.13 3.68
N LEU A 73 -3.93 2.18 4.51
CA LEU A 73 -5.13 2.62 5.20
C LEU A 73 -6.21 3.06 4.21
N ARG A 74 -5.86 3.86 3.20
CA ARG A 74 -6.81 4.24 2.13
C ARG A 74 -7.36 3.02 1.38
N THR A 75 -6.51 2.05 1.07
CA THR A 75 -6.91 0.79 0.41
C THR A 75 -7.89 0.01 1.27
N ILE A 76 -7.61 -0.14 2.57
CA ILE A 76 -8.49 -0.81 3.52
C ILE A 76 -9.85 -0.11 3.59
N ILE A 77 -9.86 1.23 3.66
CA ILE A 77 -11.11 2.01 3.70
C ILE A 77 -11.91 1.78 2.41
N THR A 78 -11.28 1.87 1.24
CA THR A 78 -11.95 1.66 -0.05
C THR A 78 -12.51 0.24 -0.17
N VAL A 79 -11.78 -0.79 0.27
CA VAL A 79 -12.25 -2.19 0.25
C VAL A 79 -13.41 -2.41 1.23
N VAL A 80 -13.40 -1.74 2.39
CA VAL A 80 -14.51 -1.81 3.35
C VAL A 80 -15.76 -1.09 2.83
N GLU A 81 -15.59 0.02 2.09
CA GLU A 81 -16.69 0.78 1.49
C GLU A 81 -17.29 0.10 0.26
N GLU A 82 -16.48 -0.48 -0.63
CA GLU A 82 -16.92 -1.22 -1.80
C GLU A 82 -17.06 -2.72 -1.48
N ARG A 83 -18.26 -3.16 -1.06
CA ARG A 83 -18.58 -4.57 -0.77
C ARG A 83 -18.46 -5.55 -1.96
N GLU A 84 -18.14 -5.04 -3.15
CA GLU A 84 -17.79 -5.82 -4.34
C GLU A 84 -16.54 -5.22 -4.96
N VAL A 85 -15.42 -5.95 -4.89
CA VAL A 85 -14.16 -5.54 -5.49
C VAL A 85 -14.30 -5.61 -7.00
N ARG A 86 -14.63 -4.48 -7.64
CA ARG A 86 -14.54 -4.35 -9.09
C ARG A 86 -13.06 -4.41 -9.48
N VAL A 87 -12.76 -5.13 -10.56
CA VAL A 87 -11.39 -5.35 -11.05
C VAL A 87 -10.67 -4.02 -11.31
N GLU A 88 -11.38 -3.03 -11.83
CA GLU A 88 -10.79 -1.74 -12.19
C GLU A 88 -10.31 -0.91 -10.97
N PRO A 89 -11.13 -0.61 -9.94
CA PRO A 89 -10.66 0.03 -8.70
C PRO A 89 -9.49 -0.69 -8.04
N PHE A 90 -9.53 -2.02 -7.97
CA PHE A 90 -8.46 -2.82 -7.38
C PHE A 90 -7.13 -2.65 -8.13
N LEU A 91 -7.16 -2.73 -9.46
CA LEU A 91 -5.97 -2.55 -10.28
C LEU A 91 -5.43 -1.11 -10.21
N VAL A 92 -6.30 -0.11 -10.10
CA VAL A 92 -5.87 1.30 -9.90
C VAL A 92 -5.17 1.47 -8.57
N VAL A 93 -5.69 0.89 -7.49
CA VAL A 93 -5.02 0.89 -6.17
C VAL A 93 -3.66 0.20 -6.26
N GLY A 94 -3.59 -0.96 -6.94
CA GLY A 94 -2.33 -1.65 -7.20
C GLY A 94 -1.32 -0.76 -7.94
N LEU A 95 -1.76 -0.04 -8.97
CA LEU A 95 -0.91 0.88 -9.73
C LEU A 95 -0.36 2.01 -8.84
N ILE A 96 -1.21 2.62 -8.00
CA ILE A 96 -0.80 3.68 -7.07
C ILE A 96 0.22 3.15 -6.05
N ALA A 97 0.02 1.94 -5.53
CA ALA A 97 0.95 1.30 -4.60
C ALA A 97 2.34 1.06 -5.25
N VAL A 98 2.37 0.62 -6.51
CA VAL A 98 3.63 0.38 -7.23
C VAL A 98 4.36 1.69 -7.53
N VAL A 99 3.66 2.72 -8.01
CA VAL A 99 4.26 4.05 -8.26
C VAL A 99 4.88 4.61 -6.98
N ARG A 100 4.21 4.45 -5.83
CA ARG A 100 4.74 4.85 -4.52
C ARG A 100 6.01 4.11 -4.16
N ARG A 101 6.05 2.79 -4.34
CA ARG A 101 7.24 2.00 -4.04
C ARG A 101 8.42 2.40 -4.92
N ILE A 102 8.17 2.73 -6.19
CA ILE A 102 9.21 3.28 -7.07
C ILE A 102 9.81 4.55 -6.45
N LEU A 103 9.00 5.53 -6.06
CA LEU A 103 9.50 6.77 -5.45
C LEU A 103 10.36 6.51 -4.20
N ALA A 104 9.93 5.58 -3.35
CA ALA A 104 10.70 5.21 -2.16
C ALA A 104 12.03 4.51 -2.50
N VAL A 105 12.00 3.55 -3.43
CA VAL A 105 13.19 2.82 -3.86
C VAL A 105 14.20 3.74 -4.53
N THR A 106 13.76 4.73 -5.33
CA THR A 106 14.68 5.69 -5.95
C THR A 106 15.48 6.48 -4.92
N VAL A 107 14.85 6.88 -3.81
CA VAL A 107 15.55 7.53 -2.70
C VAL A 107 16.55 6.59 -2.04
N SER A 108 16.13 5.35 -1.76
CA SER A 108 17.03 4.34 -1.18
C SER A 108 18.23 4.03 -2.08
N ILE A 109 18.06 4.05 -3.41
CA ILE A 109 19.13 3.87 -4.39
C ILE A 109 20.18 4.98 -4.27
N GLU A 110 19.75 6.25 -4.17
CA GLU A 110 20.66 7.40 -4.01
C GLU A 110 21.47 7.29 -2.72
N GLN A 111 20.84 6.85 -1.63
CA GLN A 111 21.50 6.64 -0.34
C GLN A 111 22.45 5.44 -0.33
N SER A 112 22.22 4.46 -1.18
CA SER A 112 22.94 3.17 -1.20
C SER A 112 24.05 3.10 -2.26
N LEU A 113 24.42 4.22 -2.88
CA LEU A 113 25.47 4.29 -3.89
C LEU A 113 26.80 3.71 -3.36
N GLY A 114 27.35 2.72 -4.07
CA GLY A 114 28.60 2.06 -3.69
C GLY A 114 28.47 0.98 -2.59
N THR A 115 27.26 0.71 -2.11
CA THR A 115 26.98 -0.41 -1.20
C THR A 115 26.61 -1.69 -1.95
N PRO A 116 26.72 -2.89 -1.34
CA PRO A 116 26.27 -4.14 -1.94
C PRO A 116 24.77 -4.16 -2.29
N ASP A 117 23.95 -3.38 -1.57
CA ASP A 117 22.49 -3.35 -1.71
C ASP A 117 22.03 -2.61 -2.97
N PHE A 118 22.90 -1.78 -3.57
CA PHE A 118 22.58 -1.00 -4.77
C PHE A 118 22.04 -1.86 -5.92
N ASN A 119 22.68 -3.00 -6.20
CA ASN A 119 22.25 -3.89 -7.28
C ASN A 119 20.89 -4.52 -7.00
N ALA A 120 20.58 -4.84 -5.74
CA ALA A 120 19.29 -5.37 -5.35
C ALA A 120 18.19 -4.33 -5.53
N LEU A 121 18.45 -3.07 -5.15
CA LEU A 121 17.51 -1.96 -5.34
C LEU A 121 17.26 -1.62 -6.81
N LEU A 122 18.28 -1.73 -7.68
CA LEU A 122 18.12 -1.57 -9.13
C LEU A 122 17.24 -2.68 -9.74
N ILE A 123 17.43 -3.93 -9.31
CA ILE A 123 16.58 -5.05 -9.74
C ILE A 123 15.15 -4.82 -9.25
N GLU A 124 14.97 -4.39 -8.00
CA GLU A 124 13.66 -4.07 -7.45
C GLU A 124 12.96 -2.98 -8.29
N LEU A 125 13.66 -1.90 -8.64
CA LEU A 125 13.13 -0.85 -9.52
C LEU A 125 12.71 -1.40 -10.89
N GLY A 126 13.50 -2.31 -11.46
CA GLY A 126 13.18 -3.00 -12.71
C GLY A 126 11.91 -3.86 -12.60
N VAL A 127 11.77 -4.63 -11.52
CA VAL A 127 10.59 -5.46 -11.24
C VAL A 127 9.35 -4.59 -11.05
N LEU A 128 9.45 -3.49 -10.32
CA LEU A 128 8.34 -2.55 -10.12
C LEU A 128 7.90 -1.92 -11.44
N THR A 129 8.84 -1.57 -12.32
CA THR A 129 8.54 -1.06 -13.66
C THR A 129 7.80 -2.09 -14.50
N ALA A 130 8.26 -3.36 -14.48
CA ALA A 130 7.57 -4.46 -15.16
C ALA A 130 6.15 -4.69 -14.61
N LEU A 131 5.98 -4.56 -13.29
CA LEU A 131 4.69 -4.68 -12.63
C LEU A 131 3.71 -3.56 -13.04
N ILE A 132 4.17 -2.32 -13.21
CA ILE A 132 3.35 -1.24 -13.77
C ILE A 132 2.83 -1.61 -15.17
N LEU A 133 3.70 -2.13 -16.03
CA LEU A 133 3.31 -2.54 -17.39
C LEU A 133 2.29 -3.66 -17.34
N ALA A 134 2.48 -4.65 -16.46
CA ALA A 134 1.54 -5.76 -16.29
C ALA A 134 0.16 -5.27 -15.78
N LEU A 135 0.12 -4.43 -14.75
CA LEU A 135 -1.11 -3.88 -14.18
C LEU A 135 -1.83 -2.96 -15.18
N THR A 136 -1.09 -2.14 -15.90
CA THR A 136 -1.65 -1.27 -16.95
C THR A 136 -2.22 -2.11 -18.09
N GLY A 137 -1.53 -3.18 -18.49
CA GLY A 137 -2.02 -4.15 -19.47
C GLY A 137 -3.30 -4.85 -19.01
N ALA A 138 -3.36 -5.27 -17.74
CA ALA A 138 -4.56 -5.86 -17.14
C ALA A 138 -5.74 -4.87 -17.10
N LEU A 139 -5.49 -3.60 -16.74
CA LEU A 139 -6.50 -2.53 -16.77
C LEU A 139 -7.03 -2.30 -18.19
N TYR A 140 -6.13 -2.19 -19.16
CA TYR A 140 -6.50 -2.02 -20.57
C TYR A 140 -7.37 -3.18 -21.06
N LEU A 141 -6.97 -4.40 -20.75
CA LEU A 141 -7.67 -5.62 -21.13
C LEU A 141 -9.04 -5.73 -20.45
N SER A 142 -9.13 -5.38 -19.16
CA SER A 142 -10.39 -5.35 -18.39
C SER A 142 -11.37 -4.34 -18.98
N ARG A 143 -10.91 -3.13 -19.34
CA ARG A 143 -11.75 -2.11 -19.99
C ARG A 143 -12.26 -2.55 -21.36
N ARG A 144 -11.46 -3.31 -22.11
CA ARG A 144 -11.84 -3.81 -23.44
C ARG A 144 -12.89 -4.92 -23.39
N MET A 145 -13.06 -5.60 -22.25
CA MET A 145 -14.03 -6.68 -22.06
C MET A 145 -15.37 -6.25 -21.44
N GLY A 146 -15.61 -4.95 -21.24
CA GLY A 146 -16.91 -4.46 -20.76
C GLY A 146 -17.93 -4.22 -21.90
N PRO A 147 -19.24 -4.34 -21.62
CA PRO A 147 -20.01 -5.55 -21.34
C PRO A 147 -20.49 -6.23 -22.65
N VAL A 148 -20.43 -7.56 -22.73
CA VAL A 148 -21.26 -8.31 -23.69
C VAL A 148 -22.71 -8.16 -23.24
N ALA A 149 -23.37 -7.11 -23.71
CA ALA A 149 -24.80 -6.97 -23.62
C ALA A 149 -25.42 -8.13 -24.41
N SER A 150 -25.94 -9.12 -23.69
CA SER A 150 -26.80 -10.16 -24.23
C SER A 150 -28.01 -9.50 -24.92
N ARG A 151 -28.06 -9.58 -26.24
CA ARG A 151 -29.28 -9.50 -27.04
C ARG A 151 -29.46 -10.82 -27.74
#